data_AF-A0A2D6KV00-F1
#
_entry.id   AF-A0A2D6KV00-F1
#
_cell.length_a   1.000
_cell.length_b   1.000
_cell.length_c   1.000
_cell.angle_alpha   90.00
_cell.angle_beta   90.00
_cell.angle_gamma   90.00
#
_symmetry.space_group_name_H-M   'P 1'
#
loop_
_entity.id
_entity.type
_entity.pdbx_description
1 polymer ?
#
loop_
_entity_poly.entity_id
_entity_poly.type
_entity_poly.pdbx_seq_one_letter_code
_entity_poly.pdbx_strand_id
1 'polypeptide(L)' 'MVAGRCMKCKEQKDMDKPEIVQTKRGGYMGKGKCPDCGTTVCAMLSKDNAEKAIADGAKKSF' A
#
# COMPACT_ATOMS: atom_id res chain seq x y z
N MET A 1 0.56 -9.38 1.88
CA MET A 1 0.92 -8.24 2.77
C MET A 1 1.61 -7.15 1.96
N VAL A 2 1.24 -5.88 2.14
CA VAL A 2 1.86 -4.74 1.42
C VAL A 2 2.89 -4.10 2.33
N ALA A 3 4.18 -4.28 2.04
CA ALA A 3 5.24 -3.60 2.76
C ALA A 3 5.39 -2.16 2.25
N GLY A 4 5.19 -1.19 3.14
CA GLY A 4 5.41 0.22 2.88
C GLY A 4 6.58 0.73 3.72
N ARG A 5 7.52 1.46 3.10
CA ARG A 5 8.54 2.16 3.88
C ARG A 5 7.91 3.41 4.50
N CYS A 6 7.82 3.43 5.82
CA CYS A 6 7.35 4.61 6.53
C CYS A 6 8.50 5.61 6.65
N MET A 7 8.37 6.82 6.09
CA MET A 7 9.43 7.84 6.23
C MET A 7 9.61 8.36 7.66
N LYS A 8 8.59 8.21 8.53
CA LYS A 8 8.69 8.55 9.96
C LYS A 8 9.42 7.47 10.76
N CYS A 9 9.03 6.21 10.59
CA CYS A 9 9.70 5.09 11.27
C CYS A 9 11.03 4.72 10.61
N LYS A 10 11.29 5.18 9.37
CA LYS A 10 12.41 4.83 8.49
C LYS A 10 12.56 3.33 8.16
N GLU A 11 11.71 2.48 8.73
CA GLU A 11 11.63 1.05 8.51
C GLU A 11 10.63 0.67 7.42
N GLN A 12 10.82 -0.51 6.82
CA GLN A 12 9.78 -1.19 6.06
C GLN A 12 8.81 -1.82 7.05
N LYS A 13 7.54 -1.43 6.98
CA LYS A 13 6.48 -2.01 7.80
C LYS A 13 5.34 -2.46 6.92
N ASP A 14 4.70 -3.55 7.32
CA ASP A 14 3.47 -4.00 6.71
C ASP A 14 2.38 -2.95 6.94
N MET A 15 1.73 -2.57 5.85
CA MET A 15 0.62 -1.62 5.88
C MET A 15 -0.58 -2.25 6.56
N ASP A 16 -1.12 -1.57 7.57
CA ASP A 16 -2.41 -1.89 8.14
C ASP A 16 -3.51 -1.35 7.22
N LYS A 17 -4.40 -2.23 6.76
CA LYS A 17 -5.48 -1.97 5.79
C LYS A 17 -4.96 -1.34 4.48
N PRO A 18 -4.18 -2.09 3.68
CA PRO A 18 -3.75 -1.61 2.38
C PRO A 18 -4.97 -1.43 1.45
N GLU A 19 -5.05 -0.26 0.84
CA GLU A 19 -6.01 0.15 -0.18
C GLU A 19 -5.24 0.39 -1.48
N ILE A 20 -5.50 -0.43 -2.48
CA ILE A 20 -4.90 -0.32 -3.80
C ILE A 20 -5.78 0.60 -4.65
N VAL A 21 -5.20 1.71 -5.07
CA VAL A 21 -5.81 2.72 -5.96
C VAL A 21 -5.08 2.72 -7.28
N GLN A 22 -5.82 2.71 -8.40
CA GLN A 22 -5.25 2.88 -9.73
C GLN A 22 -5.25 4.36 -10.08
N THR A 23 -4.08 4.89 -10.41
CA THR A 23 -3.94 6.27 -10.88
C THR A 23 -4.46 6.37 -12.32
N LYS A 24 -4.94 7.56 -12.73
CA LYS A 24 -5.40 7.84 -14.11
C LYS A 24 -4.38 7.49 -15.20
N ARG A 25 -3.09 7.35 -14.86
CA ARG A 25 -2.00 7.00 -15.78
C ARG A 25 -1.70 5.49 -15.82
N GLY A 26 -2.52 4.66 -15.17
CA GLY A 26 -2.40 3.20 -15.14
C GLY A 26 -1.44 2.64 -14.09
N GLY A 27 -0.78 3.48 -13.29
CA GLY A 27 0.06 3.03 -12.18
C GLY A 27 -0.76 2.67 -10.94
N TYR A 28 -0.30 1.70 -10.14
CA TYR A 28 -0.97 1.28 -8.92
C TYR A 28 -0.33 1.93 -7.70
N MET A 29 -1.16 2.40 -6.79
CA MET A 29 -0.75 3.06 -5.55
C MET A 29 -1.42 2.34 -4.39
N GLY A 30 -0.62 1.68 -3.56
CA GLY A 30 -1.07 1.15 -2.28
C GLY A 30 -1.01 2.23 -1.21
N LYS A 31 -2.16 2.60 -0.67
CA LYS A 31 -2.29 3.46 0.50
C LYS A 31 -2.65 2.59 1.69
N GLY A 32 -1.91 2.70 2.78
CA GLY A 32 -2.26 2.03 4.03
C GLY A 32 -1.93 2.91 5.22
N LYS A 33 -2.26 2.45 6.42
CA LYS A 33 -1.78 3.08 7.64
C LYS A 33 -0.57 2.35 8.18
N CYS A 34 0.40 3.08 8.69
CA CYS A 34 1.48 2.49 9.45
C CYS A 34 0.95 2.10 10.84
N PRO A 35 1.13 0.84 11.30
CA PRO A 35 0.63 0.39 12.61
C PRO A 35 1.29 1.11 13.79
N ASP A 36 2.54 1.56 13.66
CA ASP A 36 3.26 2.26 14.73
C ASP A 36 2.95 3.74 14.84
N CYS A 37 3.07 4.47 13.72
CA CYS A 37 2.98 5.93 13.76
C CYS A 37 1.63 6.47 13.30
N GLY A 38 0.69 5.59 12.93
CA GLY A 38 -0.64 5.93 12.42
C GLY A 38 -0.65 6.75 11.13
N THR A 39 0.53 7.05 10.57
CA THR A 39 0.69 7.92 9.42
C THR A 39 0.37 7.12 8.17
N THR A 40 -0.34 7.76 7.23
CA THR A 40 -0.64 7.16 5.93
C THR A 40 0.66 6.91 5.18
N VAL A 41 0.91 5.64 4.88
CA VAL A 41 2.03 5.19 4.07
C VAL A 41 1.52 4.90 2.67
N CYS A 42 2.20 5.48 1.68
CA CYS A 42 1.90 5.27 0.28
C CYS A 42 3.08 4.52 -0.35
N ALA A 43 2.81 3.36 -0.95
CA ALA A 43 3.76 2.63 -1.76
C ALA A 43 3.23 2.63 -3.19
N MET A 44 4.05 3.09 -4.14
CA MET A 44 3.79 2.80 -5.54
C MET A 44 4.08 1.31 -5.76
N LEU A 45 3.05 0.58 -6.19
CA LEU A 45 3.13 -0.84 -6.42
C LEU A 45 3.13 -1.08 -7.92
N SER A 46 3.94 -2.04 -8.37
CA SER A 46 3.81 -2.59 -9.71
C SER A 46 2.50 -3.38 -9.82
N LYS A 47 2.02 -3.59 -11.04
CA LYS A 47 0.78 -4.31 -11.34
C LYS A 47 0.70 -5.68 -10.63
N ASP A 48 1.77 -6.47 -10.71
CA ASP A 48 1.89 -7.75 -9.98
C ASP A 48 1.72 -7.64 -8.46
N ASN A 49 2.35 -6.63 -7.84
CA ASN A 49 2.27 -6.47 -6.38
C ASN A 49 0.91 -5.92 -5.95
N ALA A 50 0.28 -5.11 -6.80
CA ALA A 50 -1.08 -4.63 -6.59
C ALA A 50 -2.09 -5.77 -6.67
N GLU A 51 -1.98 -6.65 -7.67
CA GLU A 51 -2.85 -7.82 -7.81
C GLU A 51 -2.66 -8.81 -6.67
N LYS A 52 -1.41 -9.07 -6.25
CA LYS A 52 -1.12 -9.88 -5.06
C LYS A 52 -1.72 -9.26 -3.80
N ALA A 53 -1.61 -7.95 -3.62
CA ALA A 53 -2.19 -7.26 -2.48
C ALA A 53 -3.72 -7.39 -2.45
N ILE A 54 -4.39 -7.22 -3.59
CA ILE A 54 -5.85 -7.39 -3.71
C ILE A 54 -6.24 -8.84 -3.38
N ALA A 55 -5.47 -9.82 -3.88
CA ALA A 55 -5.71 -11.23 -3.59
C ALA A 55 -5.50 -11.57 -2.10
N ASP A 56 -4.55 -10.92 -1.44
CA ASP A 56 -4.29 -11.01 0.01
C ASP A 56 -5.37 -10.32 0.87
N GLY A 57 -6.37 -9.67 0.26
CA GLY A 57 -7.46 -8.99 0.96
C GLY A 57 -7.31 -7.47 1.11
N ALA A 58 -6.40 -6.84 0.36
CA ALA A 58 -6.33 -5.38 0.26
C ALA A 58 -7.58 -4.81 -0.42
N LYS A 59 -8.05 -3.65 0.05
CA LYS A 59 -9.20 -2.96 -0.55
C LYS A 59 -8.84 -2.50 -1.97
N LYS A 60 -9.62 -2.93 -2.95
CA LYS A 60 -9.51 -2.47 -4.34
C LYS A 60 -10.39 -1.22 -4.53
N SER A 61 -9.77 -0.07 -4.78
CA SER A 61 -10.45 1.21 -4.95
C SER A 61 -10.09 1.85 -6.30
N PHE A 62 -10.34 1.10 -7.38
CA PHE A 62 -10.18 1.53 -8.76
C PHE A 62 -11.19 0.88 -9.71
#